data_AF-A0A929DB73-F1
#
_entry.id   AF-A0A929DB73-F1
#
_cell.length_a   1.000
_cell.length_b   1.000
_cell.length_c   1.000
_cell.angle_alpha   90.00
_cell.angle_beta   90.00
_cell.angle_gamma   90.00
#
_symmetry.space_group_name_H-M   'P 1'
#
loop_
_entity.id
_entity.type
_entity.pdbx_description
1 polymer ?
#
loop_
_entity_poly.entity_id
_entity_poly.type
_entity_poly.pdbx_seq_one_letter_code
_entity_poly.pdbx_strand_id
1 'polypeptide(L)'
;MTTCAACGVEIPAGQEIVLRGKDKNAPPVTVCPNCAKAVERAFQAEAESPNLMGALLFGLGAAVVSSLVWYGIVAITHYQLGFIAVGVGWLVGTAVRLGAGRKRGMALQITSVLITLITMAVSEYFIVRYFAMQALVEEGYTGIPLLLPADLMVQLIVEGIKSEPVTLLFWGIAAWEAFAIPAKRRLQRAR
;
A
#
# COMPACT_ATOMS: atom_id res chain seq x y z
N MET A 1 29.44 -4.44 -32.62
CA MET A 1 28.98 -3.11 -32.15
C MET A 1 27.53 -3.27 -31.76
N THR A 2 27.15 -2.92 -30.53
CA THR A 2 25.77 -3.01 -30.06
C THR A 2 25.15 -1.63 -30.10
N THR A 3 23.93 -1.52 -30.63
CA THR A 3 23.22 -0.24 -30.70
C THR A 3 22.49 0.00 -29.39
N CYS A 4 22.61 1.20 -28.83
CA CYS A 4 21.87 1.58 -27.63
C CYS A 4 20.36 1.60 -27.91
N ALA A 5 19.58 0.83 -27.16
CA ALA A 5 18.13 0.76 -27.33
C ALA A 5 17.41 2.08 -27.00
N ALA A 6 18.04 2.96 -26.20
CA ALA A 6 17.44 4.22 -25.77
C ALA A 6 17.74 5.41 -26.70
N CYS A 7 18.96 5.50 -27.24
CA CYS A 7 19.39 6.66 -28.04
C CYS A 7 19.88 6.32 -29.46
N GLY A 8 19.94 5.05 -29.84
CA GLY A 8 20.34 4.62 -31.18
C GLY A 8 21.84 4.75 -31.51
N VAL A 9 22.67 5.21 -30.56
CA VAL A 9 24.11 5.37 -30.76
C VAL A 9 24.83 4.02 -30.66
N GLU A 10 25.85 3.81 -31.48
CA GLU A 10 26.73 2.63 -31.43
C GLU A 10 27.59 2.63 -30.15
N ILE A 11 27.57 1.51 -29.44
CA ILE A 11 28.30 1.32 -28.18
C ILE A 11 29.65 0.66 -28.49
N PRO A 12 30.78 1.23 -28.02
CA PRO A 12 32.08 0.58 -28.09
C PRO A 12 32.09 -0.76 -27.33
N ALA A 13 32.79 -1.76 -27.86
CA ALA A 13 32.90 -3.07 -27.23
C ALA A 13 33.43 -2.93 -25.78
N GLY A 14 32.72 -3.54 -24.82
CA GLY A 14 33.05 -3.49 -23.39
C GLY A 14 32.42 -2.34 -22.58
N GLN A 15 31.68 -1.41 -23.22
CA GLN A 15 30.95 -0.33 -22.53
C GLN A 15 29.43 -0.54 -22.47
N GLU A 16 28.95 -1.70 -22.93
CA GLU A 16 27.54 -2.03 -22.91
C GLU A 16 27.05 -2.32 -21.48
N ILE A 17 25.96 -1.65 -21.10
CA ILE A 17 25.27 -1.92 -19.84
C ILE A 17 23.98 -2.64 -20.19
N VAL A 18 23.91 -3.91 -19.81
CA VAL A 18 22.70 -4.72 -19.96
C VAL A 18 21.80 -4.47 -18.75
N LEU A 19 20.61 -3.94 -18.98
CA LEU A 19 19.60 -3.72 -17.95
C LEU A 19 18.60 -4.87 -17.95
N ARG A 20 18.17 -5.26 -16.76
CA ARG A 20 17.07 -6.22 -16.61
C ARG A 20 15.77 -5.58 -17.11
N GLY A 21 15.01 -6.33 -17.90
CA GLY A 21 13.67 -5.95 -18.29
C GLY A 21 12.75 -5.77 -17.08
N LYS A 22 11.65 -5.02 -17.26
CA LYS A 22 10.68 -4.71 -16.21
C LYS A 22 10.16 -5.98 -15.50
N ASP A 23 9.97 -7.05 -16.29
CA ASP A 23 9.40 -8.31 -15.87
C ASP A 23 10.38 -9.46 -16.20
N LYS A 24 10.23 -10.64 -15.57
CA LYS A 24 11.12 -11.79 -15.79
C LYS A 24 11.19 -12.25 -17.26
N ASN A 25 10.12 -12.02 -18.02
CA ASN A 25 10.01 -12.41 -19.44
C ASN A 25 10.37 -11.28 -20.41
N ALA A 26 10.60 -10.05 -19.91
CA ALA A 26 10.99 -8.95 -20.76
C ALA A 26 12.46 -9.13 -21.17
N PRO A 27 12.80 -9.03 -22.48
CA PRO A 27 14.17 -9.18 -22.93
C PRO A 27 15.07 -8.13 -22.26
N PRO A 28 16.32 -8.49 -21.93
CA PRO A 28 17.27 -7.54 -21.39
C PRO A 28 17.52 -6.40 -22.38
N VAL A 29 17.68 -5.19 -21.85
CA VAL A 29 17.81 -3.96 -22.65
C VAL A 29 19.25 -3.47 -22.57
N THR A 30 19.95 -3.41 -23.69
CA THR A 30 21.31 -2.86 -23.79
C THR A 30 21.28 -1.34 -23.93
N VAL A 31 22.00 -0.63 -23.06
CA VAL A 31 22.11 0.82 -23.08
C VAL A 31 23.55 1.29 -22.95
N CYS A 32 23.82 2.50 -23.46
CA CYS A 32 25.12 3.15 -23.29
C CYS A 32 25.27 3.75 -21.87
N PRO A 33 26.52 4.03 -21.41
CA PRO A 33 26.77 4.59 -20.08
C PRO A 33 26.06 5.92 -19.81
N ASN A 34 25.89 6.77 -20.83
CA ASN A 34 25.22 8.05 -20.71
C ASN A 34 23.71 7.88 -20.48
N CYS A 35 23.07 6.98 -21.23
CA CYS A 35 21.66 6.66 -21.04
C CYS A 35 21.41 6.00 -19.68
N ALA A 36 22.28 5.07 -19.25
CA ALA A 36 22.19 4.48 -17.93
C ALA A 36 22.24 5.55 -16.82
N LYS A 37 23.22 6.47 -16.87
CA LYS A 37 23.31 7.58 -15.91
C LYS A 37 22.10 8.51 -15.96
N ALA A 38 21.55 8.79 -17.13
CA ALA A 38 20.36 9.63 -17.27
C ALA A 38 19.14 8.99 -16.57
N VAL A 39 18.95 7.68 -16.74
CA VAL A 39 17.88 6.93 -16.06
C VAL A 39 18.14 6.82 -14.54
N GLU A 40 19.40 6.61 -14.11
CA GLU A 40 19.76 6.65 -12.68
C GLU A 40 19.39 7.99 -12.04
N ARG A 41 19.69 9.11 -12.73
CA ARG A 41 19.33 10.47 -12.28
C ARG A 41 17.82 10.69 -12.23
N ALA A 42 17.08 10.21 -13.22
CA ALA A 42 15.62 10.31 -13.22
C ALA A 42 15.00 9.57 -12.02
N PHE A 43 15.48 8.36 -11.70
CA PHE A 43 15.02 7.61 -10.52
C PHE A 43 15.45 8.25 -9.19
N GLN A 44 16.60 8.92 -9.15
CA GLN A 44 17.01 9.69 -7.98
C GLN A 44 16.11 10.91 -7.78
N ALA A 45 15.76 11.63 -8.85
CA ALA A 45 14.85 12.78 -8.80
C ALA A 45 13.43 12.38 -8.37
N GLU A 46 12.96 11.17 -8.71
CA GLU A 46 11.70 10.62 -8.17
C GLU A 46 11.74 10.43 -6.64
N ALA A 47 12.93 10.27 -6.06
CA ALA A 47 13.12 10.08 -4.62
C ALA A 47 13.44 11.35 -3.85
N GLU A 48 13.66 12.45 -4.55
CA GLU A 48 13.99 13.73 -3.97
C GLU A 48 12.72 14.54 -3.68
N SER A 49 12.74 15.23 -2.53
CA SER A 49 11.71 16.18 -2.07
C SER A 49 10.24 15.71 -2.21
N PRO A 50 9.86 14.54 -1.65
CA PRO A 50 8.45 14.14 -1.63
C PRO A 50 7.61 15.10 -0.77
N ASN A 51 6.42 15.47 -1.26
CA ASN A 51 5.47 16.24 -0.46
C ASN A 51 4.80 15.34 0.59
N LEU A 52 5.39 15.25 1.78
CA LEU A 52 4.88 14.39 2.86
C LEU A 52 3.51 14.82 3.38
N MET A 53 3.23 16.13 3.39
CA MET A 53 1.94 16.65 3.84
C MET A 53 0.82 16.23 2.87
N GLY A 54 1.05 16.41 1.57
CA GLY A 54 0.12 15.94 0.55
C GLY A 54 -0.09 14.43 0.60
N ALA A 55 1.00 13.67 0.82
CA ALA A 55 0.94 12.22 0.97
C ALA A 55 0.06 11.80 2.15
N LEU A 56 0.20 12.45 3.30
CA LEU A 56 -0.59 12.19 4.50
C LEU A 56 -2.07 12.53 4.27
N LEU A 57 -2.39 13.71 3.74
CA LEU A 57 -3.77 14.14 3.52
C LEU A 57 -4.52 13.23 2.54
N PHE A 58 -3.90 12.89 1.41
CA PHE A 58 -4.51 11.99 0.43
C PHE A 58 -4.63 10.56 0.98
N GLY A 59 -3.61 10.09 1.72
CA GLY A 59 -3.66 8.79 2.40
C GLY A 59 -4.80 8.70 3.41
N LEU A 60 -4.97 9.72 4.25
CA LEU A 60 -6.07 9.80 5.22
C LEU A 60 -7.44 9.91 4.54
N GLY A 61 -7.55 10.67 3.45
CA GLY A 61 -8.78 10.70 2.65
C GLY A 61 -9.15 9.32 2.10
N ALA A 62 -8.17 8.62 1.53
CA ALA A 62 -8.35 7.24 1.05
C ALA A 62 -8.69 6.27 2.19
N ALA A 63 -8.11 6.45 3.38
CA ALA A 63 -8.39 5.64 4.56
C ALA A 63 -9.87 5.75 4.98
N VAL A 64 -10.39 6.98 5.05
CA VAL A 64 -11.80 7.22 5.40
C VAL A 64 -12.72 6.57 4.38
N VAL A 65 -12.48 6.78 3.08
CA VAL A 65 -13.27 6.17 2.00
C VAL A 65 -13.23 4.64 2.09
N SER A 66 -12.03 4.07 2.28
CA SER A 66 -11.85 2.62 2.39
C SER A 66 -12.61 2.03 3.59
N SER A 67 -12.54 2.69 4.74
CA SER A 67 -13.22 2.25 5.96
C SER A 67 -14.74 2.26 5.80
N LEU A 68 -15.29 3.33 5.22
CA LEU A 68 -16.72 3.45 4.94
C LEU A 68 -17.21 2.38 3.96
N VAL A 69 -16.44 2.14 2.89
CA VAL A 69 -16.76 1.12 1.90
C VAL A 69 -16.72 -0.28 2.52
N TRP A 70 -15.66 -0.60 3.27
CA TRP A 70 -15.53 -1.91 3.89
C TRP A 70 -16.63 -2.15 4.94
N TYR A 71 -16.84 -1.21 5.85
CA TYR A 71 -17.90 -1.27 6.84
C TYR A 71 -19.28 -1.41 6.18
N GLY A 72 -19.57 -0.61 5.15
CA GLY A 72 -20.85 -0.66 4.44
C GLY A 72 -21.09 -2.00 3.76
N ILE A 73 -20.07 -2.59 3.13
CA ILE A 73 -20.17 -3.93 2.54
C ILE A 73 -20.53 -4.95 3.62
N VAL A 74 -19.81 -4.97 4.73
CA VAL A 74 -20.05 -5.94 5.81
C VAL A 74 -21.42 -5.73 6.46
N ALA A 75 -21.86 -4.49 6.64
CA ALA A 75 -23.15 -4.16 7.21
C ALA A 75 -24.32 -4.67 6.35
N ILE A 76 -24.16 -4.70 5.03
CA ILE A 76 -25.18 -5.17 4.07
C ILE A 76 -25.11 -6.68 3.87
N THR A 77 -23.90 -7.25 3.74
CA THR A 77 -23.72 -8.67 3.41
C THR A 77 -23.72 -9.56 4.64
N HIS A 78 -23.46 -9.01 5.82
CA HIS A 78 -23.16 -9.76 7.05
C HIS A 78 -21.95 -10.70 6.93
N TYR A 79 -21.10 -10.51 5.90
CA TYR A 79 -19.91 -11.32 5.67
C TYR A 79 -18.66 -10.46 5.68
N GLN A 80 -17.68 -10.87 6.47
CA GLN A 80 -16.37 -10.25 6.52
C GLN A 80 -15.51 -10.74 5.36
N LEU A 81 -15.39 -9.91 4.33
CA LEU A 81 -14.63 -10.24 3.12
C LEU A 81 -13.17 -9.79 3.28
N GLY A 82 -12.33 -10.66 3.82
CA GLY A 82 -10.91 -10.36 4.08
C GLY A 82 -10.11 -9.87 2.85
N PHE A 83 -10.50 -10.25 1.63
CA PHE A 83 -9.85 -9.79 0.41
C PHE A 83 -10.00 -8.28 0.15
N ILE A 84 -10.99 -7.61 0.78
CA ILE A 84 -11.16 -6.15 0.68
C ILE A 84 -9.92 -5.42 1.21
N ALA A 85 -9.22 -5.99 2.21
CA ALA A 85 -8.01 -5.41 2.76
C ALA A 85 -6.92 -5.15 1.70
N VAL A 86 -6.81 -6.03 0.69
CA VAL A 86 -5.89 -5.86 -0.44
C VAL A 86 -6.21 -4.58 -1.21
N GLY A 87 -7.50 -4.36 -1.47
CA GLY A 87 -8.00 -3.14 -2.11
C GLY A 87 -7.72 -1.88 -1.29
N VAL A 88 -7.83 -1.97 0.05
CA VAL A 88 -7.52 -0.84 0.93
C VAL A 88 -6.02 -0.50 0.91
N GLY A 89 -5.14 -1.49 1.04
CA GLY A 89 -3.69 -1.28 0.95
C GLY A 89 -3.28 -0.67 -0.39
N TRP A 90 -3.87 -1.16 -1.48
CA TRP A 90 -3.66 -0.60 -2.82
C TRP A 90 -4.14 0.84 -2.94
N LEU A 91 -5.35 1.14 -2.46
CA LEU A 91 -5.96 2.47 -2.56
C LEU A 91 -5.18 3.50 -1.73
N VAL A 92 -4.87 3.17 -0.47
CA VAL A 92 -4.10 4.03 0.44
C VAL A 92 -2.69 4.25 -0.10
N GLY A 93 -1.98 3.18 -0.52
CA GLY A 93 -0.64 3.29 -1.10
C GLY A 93 -0.62 4.17 -2.36
N THR A 94 -1.63 4.04 -3.21
CA THR A 94 -1.78 4.86 -4.42
C THR A 94 -2.08 6.32 -4.09
N ALA A 95 -2.97 6.57 -3.12
CA ALA A 95 -3.31 7.92 -2.69
C ALA A 95 -2.12 8.65 -2.06
N VAL A 96 -1.35 7.98 -1.20
CA VAL A 96 -0.10 8.50 -0.62
C VAL A 96 0.89 8.88 -1.73
N ARG A 97 1.08 8.01 -2.72
CA ARG A 97 1.96 8.30 -3.86
C ARG A 97 1.45 9.47 -4.70
N LEU A 98 0.14 9.58 -4.90
CA LEU A 98 -0.46 10.68 -5.65
C LEU A 98 -0.30 12.01 -4.92
N GLY A 99 -0.61 12.04 -3.62
CA GLY A 99 -0.45 13.21 -2.76
C GLY A 99 1.01 13.65 -2.60
N ALA A 100 1.96 12.73 -2.72
CA ALA A 100 3.39 13.03 -2.74
C ALA A 100 3.90 13.61 -4.07
N GLY A 101 3.05 13.82 -5.07
CA GLY A 101 3.45 14.31 -6.39
C GLY A 101 4.04 13.22 -7.28
N ARG A 102 3.56 11.97 -7.16
CA ARG A 102 4.07 10.77 -7.85
C ARG A 102 5.52 10.40 -7.53
N LYS A 103 6.08 11.01 -6.48
CA LYS A 103 7.39 10.69 -5.90
C LYS A 103 7.38 9.32 -5.20
N ARG A 104 8.57 8.80 -4.92
CA ARG A 104 8.79 7.47 -4.32
C ARG A 104 9.86 7.54 -3.26
N GLY A 105 9.79 6.71 -2.23
CA GLY A 105 10.81 6.76 -1.19
C GLY A 105 10.44 5.96 0.04
N MET A 106 11.40 5.78 0.95
CA MET A 106 11.17 5.00 2.16
C MET A 106 10.17 5.68 3.10
N ALA A 107 10.23 7.02 3.21
CA ALA A 107 9.28 7.78 4.02
C ALA A 107 7.83 7.53 3.58
N LEU A 108 7.56 7.58 2.26
CA LEU A 108 6.23 7.33 1.71
C LEU A 108 5.75 5.88 1.92
N GLN A 109 6.66 4.90 1.85
CA GLN A 109 6.36 3.49 2.13
C GLN A 109 5.94 3.28 3.59
N ILE A 110 6.65 3.90 4.53
CA ILE A 110 6.31 3.81 5.95
C ILE A 110 4.98 4.52 6.19
N THR A 111 4.77 5.71 5.63
CA THR A 111 3.52 6.45 5.76
C THR A 111 2.32 5.67 5.23
N SER A 112 2.41 5.07 4.04
CA SER A 112 1.31 4.28 3.48
C SER A 112 1.00 3.03 4.31
N VAL A 113 2.01 2.31 4.78
CA VAL A 113 1.83 1.13 5.64
C VAL A 113 1.17 1.52 6.96
N LEU A 114 1.65 2.58 7.63
CA LEU A 114 1.09 3.03 8.91
C LEU A 114 -0.38 3.44 8.76
N ILE A 115 -0.70 4.25 7.74
CA ILE A 115 -2.10 4.64 7.47
C ILE A 115 -2.94 3.41 7.19
N THR A 116 -2.46 2.46 6.37
CA THR A 116 -3.20 1.24 6.04
C THR A 116 -3.48 0.41 7.29
N LEU A 117 -2.48 0.13 8.13
CA LEU A 117 -2.65 -0.68 9.33
C LEU A 117 -3.60 -0.02 10.34
N ILE A 118 -3.50 1.30 10.53
CA ILE A 118 -4.44 2.05 11.38
C ILE A 118 -5.86 1.96 10.81
N THR A 119 -6.01 2.14 9.49
CA THR A 119 -7.31 2.03 8.81
C THR A 119 -7.93 0.65 8.99
N MET A 120 -7.12 -0.40 8.87
CA MET A 120 -7.57 -1.78 9.08
C MET A 120 -8.02 -2.01 10.52
N ALA A 121 -7.23 -1.60 11.51
CA ALA A 121 -7.58 -1.75 12.92
C ALA A 121 -8.86 -0.98 13.30
N VAL A 122 -8.99 0.26 12.82
CA VAL A 122 -10.19 1.08 13.05
C VAL A 122 -11.42 0.46 12.38
N SER A 123 -11.29 -0.01 11.14
CA SER A 123 -12.41 -0.64 10.42
C SER A 123 -12.84 -1.94 11.08
N GLU A 124 -11.88 -2.78 11.47
CA GLU A 124 -12.11 -4.03 12.19
C GLU A 124 -12.88 -3.78 13.49
N TYR A 125 -12.46 -2.78 14.26
CA TYR A 125 -13.17 -2.38 15.47
C TYR A 125 -14.64 -2.04 15.20
N PHE A 126 -14.92 -1.20 14.20
CA PHE A 126 -16.30 -0.82 13.88
C PHE A 126 -17.13 -2.00 13.37
N ILE A 127 -16.53 -2.92 12.62
CA ILE A 127 -17.18 -4.14 12.13
C ILE A 127 -17.51 -5.08 13.28
N VAL A 128 -16.53 -5.43 14.12
CA VAL A 128 -16.75 -6.32 15.28
C VAL A 128 -17.75 -5.70 16.25
N ARG A 129 -17.66 -4.39 16.49
CA ARG A 129 -18.63 -3.65 17.30
C ARG A 129 -20.03 -3.74 16.71
N TYR A 130 -20.19 -3.63 15.39
CA TYR A 130 -21.50 -3.73 14.75
C TYR A 130 -22.18 -5.07 15.01
N PHE A 131 -21.44 -6.18 14.86
CA PHE A 131 -21.97 -7.51 15.17
C PHE A 131 -22.24 -7.70 16.67
N ALA A 132 -21.33 -7.26 17.54
CA ALA A 132 -21.51 -7.34 18.99
C ALA A 132 -22.74 -6.54 19.45
N MET A 133 -22.97 -5.36 18.87
CA MET A 133 -24.14 -4.53 19.16
C MET A 133 -25.45 -5.23 18.77
N GLN A 134 -25.49 -5.93 17.64
CA GLN A 134 -26.70 -6.66 17.24
C GLN A 134 -27.08 -7.73 18.27
N ALA A 135 -26.11 -8.52 18.73
CA ALA A 135 -26.34 -9.53 19.76
C ALA A 135 -26.74 -8.92 21.12
N LEU A 136 -26.09 -7.83 21.56
CA LEU A 136 -26.36 -7.19 22.85
C LEU A 136 -27.72 -6.48 22.90
N VAL A 137 -28.18 -5.92 21.77
CA VAL A 137 -29.50 -5.31 21.68
C VAL A 137 -30.62 -6.36 21.81
N GLU A 138 -30.40 -7.57 21.29
CA GLU A 138 -31.33 -8.70 21.49
C GLU A 138 -31.43 -9.10 22.97
N GLU A 139 -30.36 -8.95 23.74
CA GLU A 139 -30.34 -9.17 25.19
C GLU A 139 -30.87 -7.98 26.02
N GLY A 140 -31.31 -6.90 25.37
CA GLY A 140 -31.93 -5.74 26.02
C GLY A 140 -30.96 -4.66 26.51
N TYR A 141 -29.68 -4.73 26.13
CA TYR A 141 -28.71 -3.68 26.44
C TYR A 141 -28.82 -2.51 25.45
N THR A 142 -29.19 -1.33 25.94
CA THR A 142 -29.25 -0.09 25.16
C THR A 142 -28.25 0.95 25.68
N GLY A 143 -27.67 1.76 24.79
CA GLY A 143 -26.82 2.91 25.17
C GLY A 143 -25.31 2.65 25.21
N ILE A 144 -24.81 1.64 24.49
CA ILE A 144 -23.37 1.36 24.41
C ILE A 144 -22.65 2.48 23.65
N PRO A 145 -21.62 3.10 24.22
CA PRO A 145 -20.91 4.21 23.59
C PRO A 145 -20.25 3.79 22.27
N LEU A 146 -20.16 4.73 21.32
CA LEU A 146 -19.53 4.48 20.02
C LEU A 146 -18.04 4.18 20.16
N LEU A 147 -17.36 4.95 21.02
CA LEU A 147 -15.96 4.77 21.37
C LEU A 147 -15.90 4.08 22.73
N LEU A 148 -15.47 2.83 22.71
CA LEU A 148 -15.21 2.07 23.92
C LEU A 148 -13.85 2.47 24.53
N PRO A 149 -13.61 2.18 25.81
CA PRO A 149 -12.27 2.25 26.39
C PRO A 149 -11.24 1.52 25.52
N ALA A 150 -10.03 2.08 25.42
CA ALA A 150 -9.01 1.61 24.46
C ALA A 150 -8.59 0.15 24.68
N ASP A 151 -8.56 -0.28 25.93
CA ASP A 151 -8.36 -1.68 26.31
C ASP A 151 -9.41 -2.59 25.70
N LEU A 152 -10.69 -2.22 25.79
CA LEU A 152 -11.78 -3.00 25.22
C LEU A 152 -11.79 -2.95 23.68
N MET A 153 -11.44 -1.82 23.08
CA MET A 153 -11.28 -1.73 21.62
C MET A 153 -10.21 -2.71 21.12
N VAL A 154 -9.04 -2.73 21.78
CA VAL A 154 -7.96 -3.66 21.43
C VAL A 154 -8.37 -5.11 21.66
N GLN A 155 -9.04 -5.41 22.77
CA GLN A 155 -9.55 -6.76 23.03
C GLN A 155 -10.51 -7.24 21.94
N LEU A 156 -11.46 -6.39 21.52
CA LEU A 156 -12.41 -6.74 20.46
C LEU A 156 -11.71 -7.02 19.14
N ILE A 157 -10.73 -6.20 18.75
CA ILE A 157 -9.93 -6.43 17.53
C ILE A 157 -9.15 -7.74 17.65
N VAL A 158 -8.49 -7.97 18.79
CA VAL A 158 -7.69 -9.19 19.02
C VAL A 158 -8.57 -10.44 18.99
N GLU A 159 -9.75 -10.38 19.59
CA GLU A 159 -10.69 -11.50 19.60
C GLU A 159 -11.27 -11.76 18.21
N GLY A 160 -11.62 -10.71 17.46
CA GLY A 160 -12.01 -10.82 16.05
C GLY A 160 -10.92 -11.50 15.22
N ILE A 161 -9.66 -11.06 15.35
CA ILE A 161 -8.51 -11.67 14.66
C ILE A 161 -8.29 -13.13 15.07
N LYS A 162 -8.48 -13.49 16.34
CA LYS A 162 -8.36 -14.88 16.80
C LYS A 162 -9.45 -15.77 16.22
N SER A 163 -10.67 -15.24 16.10
CA SER A 163 -11.80 -15.97 15.53
C SER A 163 -11.60 -16.23 14.03
N GLU A 164 -10.99 -15.28 13.31
CA GLU A 164 -10.68 -15.39 11.89
C GLU A 164 -9.18 -15.11 11.62
N PRO A 165 -8.28 -16.07 11.86
CA PRO A 165 -6.83 -15.86 11.71
C PRO A 165 -6.40 -15.48 10.28
N VAL A 166 -7.22 -15.82 9.28
CA VAL A 166 -6.99 -15.47 7.87
C VAL A 166 -6.97 -13.94 7.67
N THR A 167 -7.61 -13.17 8.54
CA THR A 167 -7.57 -11.70 8.52
C THR A 167 -6.13 -11.17 8.61
N LEU A 168 -5.24 -11.81 9.39
CA LEU A 168 -3.82 -11.42 9.47
C LEU A 168 -3.08 -11.60 8.14
N LEU A 169 -3.40 -12.66 7.40
CA LEU A 169 -2.82 -12.89 6.08
C LEU A 169 -3.18 -11.73 5.14
N PHE A 170 -4.45 -11.34 5.12
CA PHE A 170 -4.91 -10.22 4.29
C PHE A 170 -4.34 -8.87 4.73
N TRP A 171 -4.19 -8.64 6.03
CA TRP A 171 -3.49 -7.45 6.53
C TRP A 171 -2.02 -7.42 6.11
N GLY A 172 -1.35 -8.58 6.09
CA GLY A 172 0.00 -8.72 5.56
C GLY A 172 0.09 -8.35 4.08
N ILE A 173 -0.85 -8.84 3.27
CA ILE A 173 -0.93 -8.50 1.84
C ILE A 173 -1.23 -7.01 1.65
N ALA A 174 -2.18 -6.45 2.41
CA ALA A 174 -2.53 -5.03 2.36
C ALA A 174 -1.32 -4.14 2.71
N ALA A 175 -0.58 -4.49 3.77
CA ALA A 175 0.63 -3.80 4.15
C ALA A 175 1.72 -3.92 3.07
N TRP A 176 1.87 -5.10 2.47
CA TRP A 176 2.80 -5.30 1.37
C TRP A 176 2.45 -4.45 0.13
N GLU A 177 1.18 -4.40 -0.27
CA GLU A 177 0.71 -3.55 -1.37
C GLU A 177 0.96 -2.07 -1.07
N ALA A 178 0.58 -1.62 0.13
CA ALA A 178 0.81 -0.26 0.59
C ALA A 178 2.31 0.09 0.58
N PHE A 179 3.19 -0.86 0.92
CA PHE A 179 4.64 -0.71 0.89
C PHE A 179 5.21 -0.73 -0.54
N ALA A 180 4.75 -1.63 -1.40
CA ALA A 180 5.31 -1.84 -2.72
C ALA A 180 5.05 -0.67 -3.69
N ILE A 181 3.89 -0.01 -3.57
CA ILE A 181 3.47 1.05 -4.51
C ILE A 181 4.41 2.28 -4.51
N PRO A 182 4.75 2.89 -3.35
CA PRO A 182 5.70 4.01 -3.28
C PRO A 182 7.18 3.58 -3.25
N ALA A 183 7.49 2.30 -3.48
CA ALA A 183 8.86 1.78 -3.43
C ALA A 183 9.80 2.45 -4.45
N LYS A 184 11.03 2.75 -4.01
CA LYS A 184 12.06 3.38 -4.84
C LYS A 184 12.50 2.44 -5.97
N ARG A 185 12.53 2.96 -7.20
CA ARG A 185 13.07 2.23 -8.35
C ARG A 185 14.60 2.24 -8.32
N ARG A 186 15.21 1.10 -8.64
CA ARG A 186 16.67 0.97 -8.81
C ARG A 186 16.93 0.31 -10.16
N LEU A 187 17.96 0.78 -10.86
CA LEU A 187 18.43 0.11 -12.06
C LEU A 187 19.11 -1.19 -11.66
N GLN A 188 18.58 -2.31 -12.18
CA GLN A 188 19.17 -3.62 -12.01
C GLN A 188 19.97 -3.94 -13.28
N ARG A 189 21.30 -3.97 -13.14
CA ARG A 189 22.19 -4.43 -14.21
C ARG A 189 22.09 -5.96 -14.27
N ALA A 190 21.82 -6.50 -15.44
CA ALA A 190 21.95 -7.94 -15.67
C ALA A 190 23.46 -8.25 -15.63
N ARG A 191 23.85 -9.20 -14.78
CA ARG A 191 25.20 -9.74 -14.76
C ARG A 191 25.36 -10.76 -15.88
#